data_AF-A0A7W7Q3G6-F1
#
_entry.id   AF-A0A7W7Q3G6-F1
#
_cell.length_a   1.000
_cell.length_b   1.000
_cell.length_c   1.000
_cell.angle_alpha   90.00
_cell.angle_beta   90.00
_cell.angle_gamma   90.00
#
_symmetry.space_group_name_H-M   'P 1'
#
loop_
_entity.id
_entity.type
_entity.pdbx_description
1 polymer ?
#
loop_
_entity_poly.entity_id
_entity_poly.type
_entity_poly.pdbx_seq_one_letter_code
_entity_poly.pdbx_strand_id
1 'polypeptide(L)'
;MTDQLGLFGTNPEPTPSSTAPARQRRSRSTGTPAVAADVLADVHHGRYGLLDDGDRYVVFEDDTRVRLAAEENVLASLAAGGYVERRPIRDTVSCRHGAIRRPVTPLRLTKRGHALMNRWGALASYRTHSGKD
;
A
#
# COMPACT_ATOMS: atom_id res chain seq x y z
N MET A 1 4.47 43.56 -50.17
CA MET A 1 3.94 42.24 -50.59
C MET A 1 4.97 41.22 -50.12
N THR A 2 4.84 40.72 -48.87
CA THR A 2 4.39 39.33 -48.53
C THR A 2 5.29 38.30 -49.21
N ASP A 3 6.10 37.47 -48.55
CA ASP A 3 5.80 36.47 -47.51
C ASP A 3 7.14 35.98 -46.90
N GLN A 4 7.37 36.01 -45.58
CA GLN A 4 7.08 34.96 -44.58
C GLN A 4 7.84 33.63 -44.74
N LEU A 5 8.59 33.30 -43.68
CA LEU A 5 9.43 32.11 -43.48
C LEU A 5 8.57 30.84 -43.32
N GLY A 6 8.76 29.83 -44.18
CA GLY A 6 8.32 28.44 -43.96
C GLY A 6 9.54 27.61 -43.52
N LEU A 7 9.77 27.23 -42.27
CA LEU A 7 8.91 26.66 -41.22
C LEU A 7 8.48 25.22 -41.57
N PHE A 8 9.15 24.27 -40.90
CA PHE A 8 8.82 22.86 -40.69
C PHE A 8 9.16 21.84 -41.79
N GLY A 9 10.36 21.27 -41.65
CA GLY A 9 10.57 19.86 -41.99
C GLY A 9 9.70 18.97 -41.10
N THR A 10 9.10 17.97 -41.74
CA THR A 10 8.12 16.99 -41.24
C THR A 10 8.44 16.40 -39.87
N ASN A 11 7.62 16.73 -38.87
CA ASN A 11 7.53 16.01 -37.60
C ASN A 11 6.44 14.91 -37.74
N PRO A 12 6.73 13.62 -37.52
CA PRO A 12 5.70 12.59 -37.58
C PRO A 12 4.67 12.75 -36.46
N GLU A 13 3.42 12.56 -36.87
CA GLU A 13 2.15 12.64 -36.17
C GLU A 13 2.12 11.94 -34.80
N PRO A 14 1.62 12.58 -33.72
CA PRO A 14 1.39 11.90 -32.45
C PRO A 14 0.11 11.06 -32.53
N THR A 15 0.26 9.73 -32.48
CA THR A 15 -0.84 8.77 -32.28
C THR A 15 -1.58 9.00 -30.94
N PRO A 16 -2.87 8.59 -30.87
CA PRO A 16 -3.82 9.09 -29.90
C PRO A 16 -3.59 8.63 -28.45
N SER A 17 -3.98 9.54 -27.55
CA SER A 17 -4.02 9.44 -26.09
C SER A 17 -4.46 8.06 -25.56
N SER A 18 -3.50 7.29 -25.07
CA SER A 18 -3.76 6.30 -24.03
C SER A 18 -3.86 7.04 -22.70
N THR A 19 -5.08 7.42 -22.31
CA THR A 19 -5.39 7.87 -20.94
C THR A 19 -5.26 6.67 -20.02
N ALA A 20 -4.04 6.27 -19.71
CA ALA A 20 -3.78 5.43 -18.55
C ALA A 20 -4.19 6.24 -17.30
N PRO A 21 -4.99 5.68 -16.38
CA PRO A 21 -5.30 6.38 -15.14
C PRO A 21 -3.96 6.71 -14.47
N ALA A 22 -3.78 7.98 -14.10
CA ALA A 22 -2.59 8.48 -13.46
C ALA A 22 -2.19 7.53 -12.32
N ARG A 23 -1.15 6.73 -12.55
CA ARG A 23 -0.58 5.86 -11.54
C ARG A 23 0.01 6.80 -10.50
N GLN A 24 -0.78 7.08 -9.48
CA GLN A 24 -0.42 7.94 -8.38
C GLN A 24 0.79 7.31 -7.71
N ARG A 25 1.99 7.71 -8.15
CA ARG A 25 3.25 7.35 -7.51
C ARG A 25 3.24 8.08 -6.18
N ARG A 26 2.57 7.50 -5.18
CA ARG A 26 2.70 7.94 -3.80
C ARG A 26 4.16 7.80 -3.45
N SER A 27 4.77 8.95 -3.20
CA SER A 27 6.15 9.12 -2.80
C SER A 27 6.48 8.15 -1.67
N ARG A 28 7.69 7.57 -1.72
CA ARG A 28 8.26 6.73 -0.67
C ARG A 28 8.14 7.45 0.67
N SER A 29 7.10 7.17 1.46
CA SER A 29 6.96 7.79 2.77
C SER A 29 7.99 7.13 3.68
N THR A 30 9.02 7.89 4.03
CA THR A 30 9.73 7.71 5.29
C THR A 30 8.66 7.56 6.38
N GLY A 31 8.61 6.38 7.02
CA GLY A 31 7.48 5.94 7.83
C GLY A 31 7.06 6.98 8.85
N THR A 32 6.02 7.74 8.53
CA THR A 32 5.44 8.68 9.48
C THR A 32 4.55 7.90 10.45
N PRO A 33 4.42 8.33 11.71
CA PRO A 33 3.54 7.67 12.66
C PRO A 33 2.08 7.54 12.17
N ALA A 34 1.61 8.49 11.35
CA ALA A 34 0.30 8.44 10.73
C ALA A 34 0.16 7.25 9.76
N VAL A 35 1.13 7.07 8.85
CA VAL A 35 1.13 5.93 7.91
C VAL A 35 1.22 4.60 8.67
N ALA A 36 2.01 4.53 9.73
CA ALA A 36 2.08 3.33 10.56
C ALA A 36 0.75 3.01 11.26
N ALA A 37 0.00 4.03 11.69
CA ALA A 37 -1.33 3.84 12.27
C ALA A 37 -2.33 3.30 11.25
N ASP A 38 -2.33 3.86 10.03
CA ASP A 38 -3.18 3.39 8.93
C ASP A 38 -2.85 1.93 8.58
N VAL A 39 -1.56 1.59 8.47
CA VAL A 39 -1.11 0.23 8.20
C VAL A 39 -1.55 -0.74 9.31
N LEU A 40 -1.48 -0.36 10.59
CA LEU A 40 -1.97 -1.20 11.68
C LEU A 40 -3.47 -1.47 11.59
N ALA A 41 -4.27 -0.45 11.23
CA ALA A 41 -5.71 -0.59 11.02
C ALA A 41 -6.01 -1.52 9.84
N ASP A 42 -5.30 -1.35 8.73
CA ASP A 42 -5.44 -2.20 7.54
C ASP A 42 -5.03 -3.65 7.82
N VAL A 43 -3.95 -3.89 8.58
CA VAL A 43 -3.57 -5.24 9.04
C VAL A 43 -4.66 -5.84 9.94
N HIS A 44 -5.24 -5.04 10.84
CA HIS A 44 -6.36 -5.47 11.68
C HIS A 44 -7.58 -5.90 10.82
N HIS A 45 -7.84 -5.19 9.73
CA HIS A 45 -8.87 -5.54 8.75
C HIS A 45 -8.48 -6.67 7.77
N GLY A 46 -7.31 -7.28 7.94
CA GLY A 46 -6.86 -8.40 7.12
C GLY A 46 -6.46 -8.01 5.69
N ARG A 47 -6.13 -6.75 5.44
CA ARG A 47 -5.80 -6.23 4.09
C ARG A 47 -4.40 -6.61 3.60
N TYR A 48 -3.52 -7.09 4.47
CA TYR A 48 -2.15 -7.41 4.11
C TYR A 48 -1.82 -8.90 4.31
N GLY A 49 -0.87 -9.39 3.51
CA GLY A 49 -0.33 -10.74 3.56
C GLY A 49 1.15 -10.79 3.19
N LEU A 50 1.73 -11.98 3.32
CA LEU A 50 3.08 -12.33 2.86
C LEU A 50 3.01 -13.33 1.71
N LEU A 51 3.75 -13.06 0.64
CA LEU A 51 3.84 -13.91 -0.54
C LEU A 51 4.92 -14.99 -0.35
N ASP A 52 4.61 -16.24 -0.71
CA ASP A 52 5.58 -17.33 -0.96
C ASP A 52 6.69 -17.45 0.11
N ASP A 53 6.28 -17.52 1.37
CA ASP A 53 7.10 -17.86 2.55
C ASP A 53 8.13 -16.84 3.10
N GLY A 54 8.18 -15.57 2.69
CA GLY A 54 8.80 -14.59 3.62
C GLY A 54 9.15 -13.18 3.21
N ASP A 55 9.34 -12.88 1.93
CA ASP A 55 10.11 -11.67 1.61
C ASP A 55 9.32 -10.52 0.99
N ARG A 56 8.05 -10.75 0.64
CA ARG A 56 7.24 -9.72 -0.03
C ARG A 56 5.90 -9.52 0.62
N TYR A 57 5.70 -8.30 1.10
CA TYR A 57 4.42 -7.84 1.61
C TYR A 57 3.47 -7.51 0.45
N VAL A 58 2.26 -8.02 0.55
CA VAL A 58 1.20 -7.79 -0.43
C VAL A 58 -0.05 -7.22 0.23
N VAL A 59 -0.82 -6.46 -0.54
CA VAL A 59 -2.16 -6.00 -0.17
C VAL A 59 -3.20 -6.75 -0.99
N PHE A 60 -4.27 -7.21 -0.34
CA PHE A 60 -5.43 -7.81 -0.99
C PHE A 60 -6.25 -6.70 -1.66
N GLU A 61 -6.39 -6.81 -2.98
CA GLU A 61 -7.30 -5.94 -3.75
C GLU A 61 -8.74 -6.42 -3.62
N ASP A 62 -8.90 -7.75 -3.61
CA ASP A 62 -10.11 -8.50 -3.35
C ASP A 62 -9.75 -9.89 -2.81
N ASP A 63 -10.74 -10.77 -2.67
CA ASP A 63 -10.57 -12.12 -2.10
C ASP A 63 -9.65 -13.03 -2.94
N THR A 64 -9.39 -12.66 -4.20
CA THR A 64 -8.68 -13.51 -5.16
C THR A 64 -7.41 -12.88 -5.74
N ARG A 65 -7.19 -11.58 -5.55
CA ARG A 65 -6.08 -10.81 -6.14
C ARG A 65 -5.28 -10.05 -5.12
N VAL A 66 -3.97 -10.04 -5.33
CA VAL A 66 -3.01 -9.30 -4.52
C VAL A 66 -2.05 -8.49 -5.39
N ARG A 67 -1.56 -7.39 -4.85
CA ARG A 67 -0.45 -6.59 -5.40
C ARG A 67 0.60 -6.33 -4.34
N LEU A 68 1.81 -5.95 -4.76
CA LEU A 68 2.86 -5.52 -3.83
C LEU A 68 2.37 -4.33 -2.99
N ALA A 69 2.61 -4.40 -1.69
CA ALA A 69 2.31 -3.32 -0.77
C ALA A 69 3.24 -2.13 -1.06
N ALA A 70 2.70 -0.90 -1.11
CA ALA A 70 3.54 0.29 -1.28
C ALA A 70 4.26 0.65 0.03
N GLU A 71 3.69 0.25 1.16
CA GLU A 71 4.11 0.50 2.53
C GLU A 71 5.01 -0.61 3.08
N GLU A 72 5.72 -1.34 2.20
CA GLU A 72 6.55 -2.49 2.53
C GLU A 72 7.54 -2.21 3.69
N ASN A 73 8.22 -1.07 3.66
CA ASN A 73 9.16 -0.68 4.71
C ASN A 73 8.50 -0.49 6.08
N VAL A 74 7.25 -0.02 6.10
CA VAL A 74 6.48 0.16 7.34
C VAL A 74 6.05 -1.19 7.88
N LEU A 75 5.56 -2.08 7.02
CA LEU A 75 5.20 -3.45 7.38
C LEU A 75 6.40 -4.23 7.91
N ALA A 76 7.56 -4.13 7.25
CA ALA A 76 8.81 -4.74 7.70
C ALA A 76 9.22 -4.21 9.08
N SER A 77 9.12 -2.91 9.30
CA SER A 77 9.45 -2.28 10.59
C SER A 77 8.49 -2.72 11.71
N LEU A 78 7.19 -2.81 11.42
CA LEU A 78 6.17 -3.28 12.36
C LEU A 78 6.31 -4.77 12.69
N ALA A 79 6.68 -5.59 11.71
CA ALA A 79 6.98 -7.00 11.90
C ALA A 79 8.25 -7.19 12.76
N ALA A 80 9.33 -6.46 12.45
CA ALA A 80 10.57 -6.48 13.24
C ALA A 80 10.33 -6.01 14.69
N GLY A 81 9.42 -5.05 14.89
CA GLY A 81 9.00 -4.60 16.22
C GLY A 81 8.04 -5.55 16.96
N GLY A 82 7.62 -6.66 16.34
CA GLY A 82 6.70 -7.63 16.93
C GLY A 82 5.27 -7.12 17.09
N TYR A 83 4.85 -6.14 16.27
CA TYR A 83 3.49 -5.60 16.26
C TYR A 83 2.58 -6.34 15.27
N VAL A 84 3.18 -6.91 14.21
CA VAL A 84 2.50 -7.68 13.17
C VAL A 84 3.17 -9.03 13.06
N GLU A 85 2.37 -10.07 12.84
CA GLU A 85 2.87 -11.42 12.58
C GLU A 85 2.06 -12.10 11.48
N ARG A 86 2.67 -13.11 10.84
CA ARG A 86 1.96 -13.99 9.92
C ARG A 86 0.96 -14.85 10.67
N ARG A 87 -0.19 -15.11 10.06
CA ARG A 87 -1.09 -16.17 10.52
C ARG A 87 -0.43 -17.55 10.39
N PRO A 88 -0.94 -18.57 11.10
CA PRO A 88 -0.51 -19.95 10.90
C PRO A 88 -0.60 -20.36 9.43
N ILE A 89 0.33 -21.22 8.96
CA ILE A 89 0.43 -21.63 7.54
C ILE A 89 -0.84 -22.30 7.00
N ARG A 90 -1.68 -22.88 7.86
CA ARG A 90 -2.98 -23.44 7.46
C ARG A 90 -3.99 -22.39 6.98
N ASP A 91 -3.75 -21.11 7.32
CA ASP A 91 -4.58 -19.98 6.91
C ASP A 91 -4.08 -19.37 5.58
N THR A 92 -3.07 -19.97 4.94
CA THR A 92 -2.54 -19.54 3.65
C THR A 92 -3.59 -19.71 2.56
N VAL A 93 -3.80 -18.65 1.78
CA VAL A 93 -4.76 -18.61 0.68
C VAL A 93 -4.03 -18.53 -0.66
N SER A 94 -4.60 -19.12 -1.70
CA SER A 94 -4.06 -18.98 -3.06
C SER A 94 -4.65 -17.74 -3.71
N CYS A 95 -3.83 -16.75 -4.07
CA CYS A 95 -4.27 -15.52 -4.74
C CYS A 95 -3.52 -15.28 -6.05
N ARG A 96 -4.12 -14.54 -6.97
CA ARG A 96 -3.46 -14.08 -8.21
C ARG A 96 -2.54 -12.92 -7.89
N HIS A 97 -1.28 -13.06 -8.27
CA HIS A 97 -0.28 -12.01 -8.31
C HIS A 97 0.16 -11.83 -9.77
N GLY A 98 -0.38 -10.82 -10.45
CA GLY A 98 -0.30 -10.73 -11.92
C GLY A 98 -1.05 -11.88 -12.59
N ALA A 99 -0.38 -12.58 -13.52
CA ALA A 99 -0.98 -13.68 -14.28
C ALA A 99 -0.93 -15.05 -13.57
N ILE A 100 -0.21 -15.16 -12.44
CA ILE A 100 0.04 -16.43 -11.75
C ILE A 100 -0.64 -16.49 -10.39
N ARG A 101 -1.04 -17.69 -9.95
CA ARG A 101 -1.50 -17.91 -8.58
C ARG A 101 -0.32 -18.23 -7.67
N ARG A 102 -0.31 -17.64 -6.49
CA ARG A 102 0.72 -17.82 -5.47
C ARG A 102 0.09 -17.99 -4.08
N PRO A 103 0.73 -18.74 -3.17
CA PRO A 103 0.32 -18.79 -1.78
C PRO A 103 0.57 -17.44 -1.10
N VAL A 104 -0.41 -16.98 -0.34
CA VAL A 104 -0.36 -15.74 0.45
C VAL A 104 -0.81 -16.06 1.86
N THR A 105 0.05 -15.79 2.84
CA THR A 105 -0.25 -15.95 4.26
C THR A 105 -0.74 -14.61 4.81
N PRO A 106 -2.01 -14.48 5.25
CA PRO A 106 -2.50 -13.22 5.79
C PRO A 106 -1.71 -12.79 7.03
N LEU A 107 -1.58 -11.49 7.22
CA LEU A 107 -1.03 -10.92 8.44
C LEU A 107 -2.11 -10.77 9.52
N ARG A 108 -1.67 -10.65 10.77
CA ARG A 108 -2.50 -10.23 11.89
C ARG A 108 -1.69 -9.37 12.85
N LEU A 109 -2.40 -8.58 13.65
CA LEU A 109 -1.80 -7.87 14.76
C LEU A 109 -1.45 -8.85 15.88
N THR A 110 -0.32 -8.60 16.54
CA THR A 110 -0.02 -9.21 17.84
C THR A 110 -0.80 -8.49 18.94
N LYS A 111 -0.79 -9.01 20.17
CA LYS A 111 -1.32 -8.28 21.34
C LYS A 111 -0.70 -6.89 21.49
N ARG A 112 0.60 -6.76 21.21
CA ARG A 112 1.31 -5.47 21.24
C ARG A 112 0.88 -4.57 20.10
N GLY A 113 0.65 -5.13 18.91
CA GLY A 113 0.09 -4.40 17.76
C GLY A 113 -1.28 -3.81 18.04
N HIS A 114 -2.19 -4.59 18.63
CA HIS A 114 -3.51 -4.10 19.06
C HIS A 114 -3.39 -2.97 20.09
N ALA A 115 -2.52 -3.11 21.09
CA ALA A 115 -2.30 -2.07 22.09
C ALA A 115 -1.75 -0.77 21.47
N LEU A 116 -0.84 -0.88 20.49
CA LEU A 116 -0.28 0.27 19.76
C LEU A 116 -1.35 0.97 18.92
N MET A 117 -2.14 0.21 18.16
CA MET A 117 -3.25 0.72 17.36
C MET A 117 -4.26 1.48 18.23
N ASN A 118 -4.68 0.90 19.35
CA ASN A 118 -5.62 1.54 20.28
C ASN A 118 -5.05 2.83 20.88
N ARG A 119 -3.77 2.81 21.28
CA ARG A 119 -3.10 3.99 21.84
C ARG A 119 -3.07 5.15 20.84
N TRP A 120 -2.74 4.85 19.57
CA TRP A 120 -2.69 5.88 18.53
C TRP A 120 -4.09 6.36 18.12
N GLY A 121 -5.09 5.46 18.09
CA GLY A 121 -6.48 5.85 17.89
C GLY A 121 -6.97 6.83 18.96
N ALA A 122 -6.64 6.61 20.23
CA ALA A 122 -6.98 7.53 21.32
C ALA A 122 -6.35 8.92 21.16
N LEU A 123 -5.10 8.99 20.68
CA LEU A 123 -4.39 10.26 20.42
C LEU A 123 -5.00 11.04 19.25
N ALA A 124 -5.46 10.34 18.20
CA ALA A 124 -6.16 10.96 17.09
C ALA A 124 -7.50 11.57 17.54
N SER A 125 -8.28 10.83 18.34
CA SER A 125 -9.54 11.31 18.91
C SER A 125 -9.36 12.53 19.82
N TYR A 126 -8.27 12.58 20.61
CA TYR A 126 -7.97 13.73 21.47
C TYR A 126 -7.71 15.01 20.67
N ARG A 127 -6.98 14.93 19.55
CA ARG A 127 -6.68 16.09 18.70
C ARG A 127 -7.93 16.70 18.05
N THR A 128 -8.95 15.90 17.77
CA THR A 128 -10.21 16.37 17.19
C THR A 128 -11.06 17.16 18.20
N HIS A 129 -10.93 16.89 19.50
CA HIS A 129 -11.73 17.54 20.56
C HIS A 129 -11.03 18.75 21.19
N SER A 130 -9.74 18.98 20.94
CA SER A 130 -8.94 20.07 21.53
C SER A 130 -8.92 21.36 20.67
N GLY A 131 -9.72 21.42 19.60
CA GLY A 131 -9.76 22.56 18.67
C GLY A 131 -10.94 23.52 18.89
N LYS A 132 -11.56 23.52 20.06
CA LYS A 132 -12.77 24.32 20.34
C LYS A 132 -12.69 24.98 21.72
N ASP A 133 -11.73 25.88 21.87
CA ASP A 133 -11.73 26.93 22.90
C ASP A 133 -11.23 28.23 22.26
#